data_AF-A0A2E8S3A7-F1
#
_entry.id   AF-A0A2E8S3A7-F1
#
_cell.length_a   1.000
_cell.length_b   1.000
_cell.length_c   1.000
_cell.angle_alpha   90.00
_cell.angle_beta   90.00
_cell.angle_gamma   90.00
#
_symmetry.space_group_name_H-M   'P 1'
#
loop_
_entity.id
_entity.type
_entity.pdbx_description
1 polymer ?
#
loop_
_entity_poly.entity_id
_entity_poly.type
_entity_poly.pdbx_seq_one_letter_code
_entity_poly.pdbx_strand_id
1 'polypeptide(L)'
;MKRTGHRLRTALQPYRQYVAQLKRTGVFLGLGIALISSIHFAYDPSRTARVRHQQQEVERLHALNAELSESIERKMAQLAAMRNDPNYVVHLARRELGMLKPGEIAYEFQLGSIGEPTK
;
A
#
# COMPACT_ATOMS: atom_id res chain seq x y z
N MET A 1 -41.57 -0.76 -70.09
CA MET A 1 -40.45 -1.42 -69.36
C MET A 1 -40.50 -1.23 -67.82
N LYS A 2 -41.67 -1.14 -67.15
CA LYS A 2 -41.75 -0.93 -65.68
C LYS A 2 -42.08 -2.19 -64.83
N ARG A 3 -42.32 -3.36 -65.44
CA ARG A 3 -42.78 -4.57 -64.70
C ARG A 3 -41.65 -5.42 -64.11
N THR A 4 -40.41 -5.25 -64.55
CA THR A 4 -39.27 -6.09 -64.14
C THR A 4 -38.74 -5.74 -62.74
N GLY A 5 -38.86 -4.47 -62.32
CA GLY A 5 -38.36 -4.02 -61.01
C GLY A 5 -39.17 -4.53 -59.81
N HIS A 6 -40.45 -4.88 -60.00
CA HIS A 6 -41.28 -5.29 -58.87
C HIS A 6 -41.00 -6.72 -58.40
N ARG A 7 -40.61 -7.62 -59.32
CA ARG A 7 -40.27 -9.02 -59.02
C ARG A 7 -38.92 -9.17 -58.31
N LEU A 8 -37.96 -8.30 -58.61
CA LEU A 8 -36.66 -8.27 -57.94
C LEU A 8 -36.77 -7.83 -56.47
N ARG A 9 -37.75 -6.97 -56.15
CA ARG A 9 -37.99 -6.51 -54.76
C ARG A 9 -38.58 -7.61 -53.87
N THR A 10 -39.48 -8.43 -54.39
CA THR A 10 -40.07 -9.56 -53.65
C THR A 10 -39.09 -10.72 -53.48
N ALA A 11 -38.19 -10.95 -54.45
CA ALA A 11 -37.19 -12.01 -54.34
C ALA A 11 -36.10 -11.74 -53.29
N LEU A 12 -35.79 -10.46 -52.99
CA LEU A 12 -34.75 -10.07 -52.03
C LEU A 12 -35.27 -9.76 -50.62
N GLN A 13 -36.60 -9.76 -50.44
CA GLN A 13 -37.25 -9.55 -49.15
C GLN A 13 -36.82 -10.56 -48.05
N PRO A 14 -36.72 -11.88 -48.32
CA PRO A 14 -36.31 -12.84 -47.29
C PRO A 14 -34.85 -12.64 -46.84
N TYR A 15 -33.96 -12.19 -47.74
CA TYR A 15 -32.55 -11.96 -47.40
C TYR A 15 -32.37 -10.79 -46.41
N ARG A 16 -33.17 -9.72 -46.53
CA ARG A 16 -33.13 -8.59 -45.58
C ARG A 16 -33.60 -8.98 -44.18
N GLN A 17 -34.57 -9.88 -44.07
CA GLN A 17 -35.06 -10.37 -42.78
C GLN A 17 -34.03 -11.26 -42.09
N TYR A 18 -33.33 -12.11 -42.85
CA TYR A 18 -32.27 -12.98 -42.35
C TYR A 18 -31.09 -12.18 -41.77
N VAL A 19 -30.60 -11.16 -42.50
CA VAL A 19 -29.51 -10.30 -42.00
C VAL A 19 -29.94 -9.42 -40.83
N ALA A 20 -31.22 -9.02 -40.74
CA ALA A 20 -31.73 -8.27 -39.60
C ALA A 20 -31.81 -9.14 -38.34
N GLN A 21 -32.21 -10.40 -38.47
CA GLN A 21 -32.20 -11.37 -37.37
C GLN A 21 -30.78 -11.68 -36.90
N LEU A 22 -29.83 -11.91 -37.83
CA LEU A 22 -28.42 -12.13 -37.51
C LEU A 22 -27.79 -10.95 -36.76
N LYS A 23 -28.13 -9.72 -37.15
CA LYS A 23 -27.65 -8.51 -36.45
C LYS A 23 -28.17 -8.43 -35.02
N ARG A 24 -29.45 -8.76 -34.80
CA ARG A 24 -30.06 -8.74 -33.46
C ARG A 24 -29.45 -9.80 -32.56
N THR A 25 -29.31 -11.03 -33.03
CA THR A 25 -28.68 -12.10 -32.26
C THR A 25 -27.21 -11.79 -31.95
N GLY A 26 -26.47 -11.22 -32.90
CA GLY A 26 -25.10 -10.76 -32.68
C GLY A 26 -24.98 -9.68 -31.59
N VAL A 27 -25.91 -8.72 -31.54
CA VAL A 27 -25.95 -7.69 -30.48
C VAL A 27 -26.21 -8.31 -29.11
N PHE A 28 -27.15 -9.24 -28.99
CA PHE A 28 -27.42 -9.92 -27.71
C PHE A 28 -26.23 -10.78 -27.26
N LEU A 29 -25.57 -11.46 -28.20
CA LEU A 29 -24.36 -12.24 -27.90
C LEU A 29 -23.23 -11.34 -27.39
N GLY A 30 -23.02 -10.19 -28.05
CA GLY A 30 -22.05 -9.18 -27.63
C GLY A 30 -22.35 -8.60 -26.26
N LEU A 31 -23.62 -8.28 -25.97
CA LEU A 31 -24.05 -7.82 -24.65
C LEU A 31 -23.82 -8.89 -23.57
N GLY A 32 -24.10 -10.16 -23.85
CA GLY A 32 -23.84 -11.26 -22.94
C GLY A 32 -22.36 -11.40 -22.59
N ILE A 33 -21.49 -11.35 -23.61
CA ILE A 33 -20.03 -11.40 -23.42
C ILE A 33 -19.54 -10.19 -22.62
N ALA A 34 -20.06 -8.99 -22.91
CA ALA A 34 -19.70 -7.78 -22.18
C ALA A 34 -20.13 -7.86 -20.69
N LEU A 35 -21.32 -8.41 -20.42
CA LEU A 35 -21.82 -8.60 -19.07
C LEU A 35 -20.93 -9.58 -18.27
N ILE A 36 -20.62 -10.73 -18.86
CA ILE A 36 -19.75 -11.75 -18.24
C ILE A 36 -18.35 -11.19 -17.99
N SER A 37 -17.79 -10.48 -18.96
CA SER A 37 -16.47 -9.82 -18.84
C SER A 37 -16.47 -8.77 -17.71
N SER A 38 -17.53 -7.98 -17.59
CA SER A 38 -17.68 -6.98 -16.53
C SER A 38 -17.70 -7.62 -15.14
N ILE A 39 -18.45 -8.71 -14.97
CA ILE A 39 -18.50 -9.47 -13.71
C ILE A 39 -17.12 -10.05 -13.38
N HIS A 40 -16.44 -10.67 -14.35
CA HIS A 40 -15.09 -11.20 -14.13
C HIS A 40 -14.09 -10.10 -13.73
N PHE A 41 -14.18 -8.92 -14.34
CA PHE A 41 -13.30 -7.80 -14.01
C PHE A 41 -13.57 -7.21 -12.62
N ALA A 42 -14.84 -7.16 -12.20
CA ALA A 42 -15.23 -6.68 -10.87
C ALA A 42 -14.82 -7.64 -9.75
N TYR A 43 -14.84 -8.95 -10.02
CA TYR A 43 -14.57 -9.99 -9.03
C TYR A 43 -13.16 -10.58 -9.07
N ASP A 44 -12.21 -9.94 -9.76
CA ASP A 44 -10.82 -10.39 -9.80
C ASP A 44 -10.20 -10.42 -8.38
N PRO A 45 -10.06 -11.61 -7.75
CA PRO A 45 -9.65 -11.72 -6.35
C PRO A 45 -8.19 -11.30 -6.15
N SER A 46 -7.40 -11.27 -7.22
CA SER A 46 -6.01 -10.83 -7.18
C SER A 46 -5.88 -9.34 -6.90
N ARG A 47 -6.83 -8.52 -7.38
CA ARG A 47 -6.85 -7.06 -7.16
C ARG A 47 -7.19 -6.72 -5.72
N THR A 48 -8.16 -7.41 -5.14
CA THR A 48 -8.60 -7.14 -3.76
C THR A 48 -7.56 -7.60 -2.75
N ALA A 49 -6.89 -8.74 -2.98
CA ALA A 49 -5.80 -9.21 -2.13
C ALA A 49 -4.60 -8.25 -2.15
N ARG A 50 -4.21 -7.74 -3.32
CA ARG A 50 -3.08 -6.81 -3.44
C ARG A 50 -3.37 -5.46 -2.77
N VAL A 51 -4.58 -4.93 -2.95
CA VAL A 51 -5.01 -3.69 -2.28
C VAL A 51 -5.02 -3.87 -0.76
N ARG A 52 -5.53 -5.01 -0.26
CA ARG A 52 -5.51 -5.32 1.18
C ARG A 52 -4.10 -5.42 1.73
N HIS A 53 -3.20 -6.11 1.04
CA HIS A 53 -1.79 -6.20 1.45
C HIS A 53 -1.13 -4.81 1.48
N GLN A 54 -1.40 -3.96 0.49
CA GLN A 54 -0.87 -2.59 0.46
C GLN A 54 -1.42 -1.74 1.61
N GLN A 55 -2.70 -1.88 1.94
CA GLN A 55 -3.31 -1.20 3.09
C GLN A 55 -2.67 -1.64 4.41
N GLN A 56 -2.46 -2.95 4.59
CA GLN A 56 -1.79 -3.49 5.76
C GLN A 56 -0.35 -3.00 5.89
N GLU A 57 0.39 -2.91 4.79
CA GLU A 57 1.76 -2.41 4.81
C GLU A 57 1.82 -0.91 5.14
N VAL A 58 0.87 -0.12 4.62
CA VAL A 58 0.73 1.30 4.98
C VAL A 58 0.45 1.46 6.48
N GLU A 59 -0.49 0.69 7.02
CA GLU A 59 -0.82 0.70 8.45
C GLU A 59 0.37 0.31 9.32
N ARG A 60 1.12 -0.73 8.92
CA ARG A 60 2.35 -1.15 9.58
C ARG A 60 3.41 -0.05 9.59
N LEU A 61 3.63 0.62 8.47
CA LEU A 61 4.60 1.72 8.36
C LEU A 61 4.18 2.92 9.22
N HIS A 62 2.88 3.21 9.32
CA HIS A 62 2.38 4.25 10.22
C HIS A 62 2.65 3.90 11.69
N ALA A 63 2.39 2.66 12.10
CA ALA A 63 2.68 2.20 13.45
C ALA A 63 4.18 2.30 13.78
N LEU A 64 5.05 1.86 12.86
CA LEU A 64 6.50 1.95 13.03
C LEU A 64 6.98 3.40 13.14
N ASN A 65 6.44 4.30 12.31
CA ASN A 65 6.78 5.72 12.39
C ASN A 65 6.36 6.34 13.73
N ALA A 66 5.20 5.97 14.26
CA ALA A 66 4.73 6.45 15.57
C ALA A 66 5.67 5.98 16.69
N GLU A 67 6.03 4.69 16.71
CA GLU A 67 6.97 4.11 17.68
C GLU A 67 8.36 4.77 17.61
N LEU A 68 8.85 5.01 16.39
CA LEU A 68 10.15 5.64 16.19
C LEU A 68 10.15 7.10 16.63
N SER A 69 9.05 7.81 16.38
CA SER A 69 8.87 9.20 16.81
C SER A 69 8.85 9.31 18.33
N GLU A 70 8.13 8.42 19.00
CA GLU A 70 8.13 8.34 20.46
C GLU A 70 9.52 8.00 21.02
N SER A 71 10.24 7.09 20.37
CA SER A 71 11.61 6.74 20.75
C SER A 71 12.58 7.92 20.62
N ILE A 72 12.44 8.72 19.55
CA ILE A 72 13.21 9.95 19.37
C ILE A 72 12.88 10.95 20.48
N GLU A 73 11.60 11.16 20.77
CA GLU A 73 11.17 12.09 21.83
C GLU A 73 11.73 11.68 23.20
N ARG A 74 11.63 10.39 23.55
CA ARG A 74 12.21 9.85 24.79
C ARG A 74 13.72 10.04 24.86
N LYS A 75 14.44 9.75 23.77
CA LYS A 75 15.90 9.94 23.70
C LYS A 75 16.29 11.40 23.78
N MET A 76 15.54 12.29 23.15
CA MET A 76 15.77 13.73 23.21
C MET A 76 15.48 14.28 24.61
N ALA A 77 14.46 13.78 25.31
CA ALA A 77 14.22 14.11 26.71
C ALA A 77 15.36 13.64 27.62
N GLN A 78 15.89 12.43 27.40
CA GLN A 78 17.07 11.93 28.11
C GLN A 78 18.33 12.78 27.82
N LEU A 79 18.57 13.11 26.55
CA LEU A 79 19.66 14.00 26.16
C LEU A 79 19.50 15.40 26.78
N ALA A 80 18.29 15.97 26.81
CA ALA A 80 18.02 17.26 27.43
C ALA A 80 18.28 17.21 28.94
N ALA A 81 17.89 16.14 29.62
CA ALA A 81 18.19 15.93 31.03
C ALA A 81 19.71 15.82 31.30
N MET A 82 20.45 15.15 30.41
CA MET A 82 21.92 15.06 30.48
C MET A 82 22.62 16.37 30.11
N ARG A 83 22.08 17.13 29.16
CA ARG A 83 22.64 18.42 28.71
C ARG A 83 22.57 19.49 29.79
N ASN A 84 21.66 19.34 30.75
CA ASN A 84 21.57 20.20 31.93
C ASN A 84 22.74 19.99 32.92
N ASP A 85 23.60 18.99 32.72
CA ASP A 85 24.90 18.88 33.37
C ASP A 85 26.04 18.95 32.32
N PRO A 86 26.50 20.16 31.97
CA PRO A 86 27.59 20.36 31.01
C PRO A 86 28.91 19.68 31.44
N ASN A 87 29.12 19.48 32.75
CA ASN A 87 30.33 18.84 33.25
C ASN A 87 30.32 17.34 32.98
N TYR A 88 29.14 16.70 33.00
CA TYR A 88 28.98 15.29 32.66
C TYR A 88 29.36 15.00 31.20
N VAL A 89 28.92 15.84 30.25
CA VAL A 89 29.23 15.68 28.82
C VAL A 89 30.73 15.80 28.55
N VAL A 90 31.39 16.77 29.18
CA VAL A 90 32.85 16.96 29.06
C VAL A 90 33.62 15.80 29.70
N HIS A 91 33.17 15.29 30.84
CA HIS A 91 33.76 14.10 31.46
C HIS A 91 33.61 12.84 30.61
N LEU A 92 32.44 12.60 30.03
CA LEU A 92 32.21 11.45 29.15
C LEU A 92 33.08 11.53 27.90
N ALA A 93 33.15 12.70 27.26
CA ALA A 93 34.04 12.93 26.12
C ALA A 93 35.52 12.72 26.48
N ARG A 94 35.98 13.18 27.65
CA ARG A 94 37.35 12.93 28.12
C ARG A 94 37.61 11.47 28.44
N ARG A 95 36.62 10.73 28.94
CA ARG A 95 36.74 9.28 29.18
C ARG A 95 36.91 8.51 27.87
N GLU A 96 36.05 8.75 26.89
CA GLU A 96 36.11 8.10 25.56
C GLU A 96 37.39 8.47 24.80
N LEU A 97 37.92 9.68 24.99
CA LEU A 97 39.17 10.13 24.38
C LEU A 97 40.43 9.77 25.20
N GLY A 98 40.31 9.07 26.34
CA GLY A 98 41.44 8.69 27.19
C GLY A 98 42.15 9.85 27.88
N MET A 99 41.48 10.99 28.05
CA MET A 99 42.01 12.26 28.60
C MET A 99 41.63 12.51 30.07
N LEU A 100 41.29 11.47 30.84
CA LEU A 100 40.97 11.60 32.27
C LEU A 100 42.24 11.92 33.09
N LYS A 101 42.13 12.86 34.03
CA LYS A 101 43.26 13.22 34.91
C LYS A 101 43.48 12.14 35.98
N PRO A 102 44.72 11.96 36.49
CA PRO A 102 44.97 11.05 37.60
C PRO A 102 44.11 11.43 38.82
N GLY A 103 43.23 10.52 39.25
CA GLY A 103 42.33 10.70 40.41
C GLY A 103 40.86 11.03 40.08
N GLU A 104 40.47 11.15 38.81
CA GLU A 104 39.06 11.30 38.41
C GLU A 104 38.32 9.94 38.44
N ILE A 105 37.14 9.90 39.07
CA ILE A 105 36.30 8.70 39.15
C ILE A 105 35.32 8.68 37.98
N ALA A 106 35.38 7.62 37.18
CA ALA A 106 34.47 7.37 36.08
C ALA A 106 33.14 6.77 36.61
N TYR A 107 32.09 7.58 36.72
CA TYR A 107 30.73 7.06 36.92
C TYR A 107 30.21 6.46 35.61
N GLU A 108 30.02 5.15 35.57
CA GLU A 108 29.34 4.43 34.49
C GLU A 108 27.96 4.03 34.99
N PHE A 109 26.92 4.69 34.47
CA PHE A 109 25.55 4.28 34.75
C PHE A 109 25.23 3.11 33.83
N GLN A 110 25.28 1.88 34.36
CA GLN A 110 24.68 0.74 33.68
C GLN A 110 23.17 1.00 33.60
N LEU A 111 22.71 1.35 32.40
CA LEU A 111 21.29 1.44 32.09
C LEU A 111 20.72 0.02 32.28
N GLY A 112 20.16 -0.22 33.47
CA GLY A 112 19.62 -1.52 33.84
C GLY A 112 18.68 -2.03 32.76
N SER A 113 18.82 -3.30 32.39
CA SER A 113 17.90 -4.06 31.56
C SER A 113 16.47 -3.87 32.08
N ILE A 114 15.70 -2.97 31.47
CA ILE A 114 14.27 -2.81 31.75
C ILE A 114 13.54 -3.96 31.05
N GLY A 115 13.48 -5.10 31.75
CA GLY A 115 12.51 -6.17 31.62
C GLY A 115 12.32 -6.81 30.24
N GLU A 116 12.95 -7.96 30.00
CA GLU A 116 12.27 -8.98 29.20
C GLU A 116 11.04 -9.47 29.97
N PRO A 117 9.81 -9.41 29.41
CA PRO A 117 8.69 -10.12 29.99
C PRO A 117 8.92 -11.63 29.81
N THR A 118 9.15 -12.32 30.92
CA THR A 118 9.06 -13.77 31.02
C THR A 118 7.68 -14.26 30.53
N LYS A 119 7.74 -15.33 29.72
CA LYS A 119 6.67 -16.10 29.06
C LYS A 119 5.32 -16.15 29.76
#